data_AF-A0A1J0TTY4-F1
#
_entry.id   AF-A0A1J0TTY4-F1
#
_cell.length_a   1.000
_cell.length_b   1.000
_cell.length_c   1.000
_cell.angle_alpha   90.00
_cell.angle_beta   90.00
_cell.angle_gamma   90.00
#
_symmetry.space_group_name_H-M   'P 1'
#
loop_
_entity.id
_entity.type
_entity.pdbx_description
1 polymer ?
#
loop_
_entity_poly.entity_id
_entity_poly.type
_entity_poly.pdbx_seq_one_letter_code
_entity_poly.pdbx_strand_id
1 'polypeptide(L)'
;MPTATIIETGLTNWPSPDATRYQLDPPVDGVDQVVVWVSKAQPHLPARAVAVPVGEQQPSSLKPIVEYAHPAGPNHSGALWLLGGYDIVEPELEPEPESEGRTA
;
A
#
# COMPACT_ATOMS: atom_id res chain seq x y z
N MET A 1 -5.03 -14.37 9.57
CA MET A 1 -4.16 -13.23 9.96
C MET A 1 -4.53 -12.07 9.06
N PRO A 2 -4.52 -10.81 9.54
CA PRO A 2 -4.79 -9.66 8.69
C PRO A 2 -3.77 -9.57 7.54
N THR A 3 -4.24 -9.38 6.31
CA THR A 3 -3.40 -9.29 5.11
C THR A 3 -3.66 -8.01 4.33
N ALA A 4 -2.61 -7.46 3.74
CA ALA A 4 -2.62 -6.33 2.85
C ALA A 4 -2.14 -6.77 1.45
N THR A 5 -3.08 -7.02 0.54
CA THR A 5 -2.76 -7.49 -0.82
C THR A 5 -2.41 -6.30 -1.70
N ILE A 6 -1.30 -6.39 -2.43
CA ILE A 6 -0.91 -5.35 -3.40
C ILE A 6 -1.92 -5.34 -4.55
N ILE A 7 -2.55 -4.20 -4.79
CA ILE A 7 -3.46 -3.98 -5.92
C ILE A 7 -2.77 -3.26 -7.07
N GLU A 8 -1.99 -2.23 -6.74
CA GLU A 8 -1.34 -1.39 -7.74
C GLU A 8 -0.10 -0.71 -7.14
N THR A 9 1.02 -0.75 -7.85
CA THR A 9 2.30 -0.14 -7.44
C THR A 9 2.64 1.05 -8.34
N GLY A 10 3.41 2.02 -7.81
CA GLY A 10 3.95 3.10 -8.63
C GLY A 10 2.88 4.12 -9.05
N LEU A 11 1.93 4.39 -8.16
CA LEU A 11 0.81 5.27 -8.44
C LEU A 11 1.27 6.68 -8.83
N THR A 12 0.74 7.19 -9.92
CA THR A 12 0.99 8.58 -10.36
C THR A 12 0.10 9.56 -9.58
N ASN A 13 0.53 10.83 -9.47
CA ASN A 13 -0.16 11.89 -8.71
C ASN A 13 -0.18 11.72 -7.19
N TRP A 14 0.67 10.85 -6.64
CA TRP A 14 0.90 10.73 -5.20
C TRP A 14 2.18 11.44 -4.76
N PRO A 15 2.33 11.79 -3.48
CA PRO A 15 3.49 12.54 -2.99
C PRO A 15 4.85 11.85 -3.15
N SER A 16 4.86 10.54 -3.44
CA SER A 16 6.07 9.77 -3.64
C SER A 16 5.87 8.69 -4.71
N PRO A 17 6.89 8.39 -5.55
CA PRO A 17 6.79 7.40 -6.62
C PRO A 17 6.69 5.94 -6.14
N ASP A 18 6.95 5.67 -4.85
CA ASP A 18 6.77 4.36 -4.25
C ASP A 18 5.34 4.11 -3.76
N ALA A 19 4.42 5.05 -3.99
CA ALA A 19 3.02 4.92 -3.59
C ALA A 19 2.40 3.63 -4.15
N THR A 20 1.83 2.84 -3.24
CA THR A 20 1.27 1.52 -3.53
C THR A 20 -0.10 1.39 -2.88
N ARG A 21 -1.09 0.92 -3.64
CA ARG A 21 -2.45 0.63 -3.18
C ARG A 21 -2.52 -0.80 -2.66
N TYR A 22 -3.11 -0.96 -1.49
CA TYR A 22 -3.33 -2.24 -0.82
C TYR A 22 -4.82 -2.46 -0.54
N GLN A 23 -5.27 -3.69 -0.71
CA GLN A 23 -6.54 -4.17 -0.17
C GLN A 23 -6.30 -4.79 1.21
N LEU A 24 -7.06 -4.35 2.20
CA LEU A 24 -7.02 -4.84 3.57
C LEU A 24 -8.07 -5.93 3.78
N ASP A 25 -7.64 -7.06 4.35
CA ASP A 25 -8.53 -8.14 4.79
C ASP A 25 -8.13 -8.61 6.20
N PRO A 26 -8.97 -8.43 7.23
CA PRO A 26 -10.28 -7.76 7.17
C PRO A 26 -10.11 -6.24 6.97
N PRO A 27 -11.18 -5.50 6.59
CA PRO A 27 -11.17 -4.04 6.63
C PRO A 27 -10.93 -3.48 8.04
N VAL A 28 -10.31 -2.29 8.14
CA VAL A 28 -10.09 -1.56 9.41
C VAL A 28 -10.97 -0.31 9.46
N ASP A 29 -11.79 -0.16 10.49
CA ASP A 29 -12.70 0.99 10.65
C ASP A 29 -13.56 1.31 9.41
N GLY A 30 -13.96 0.28 8.66
CA GLY A 30 -14.73 0.42 7.41
C GLY A 30 -13.90 0.82 6.18
N VAL A 31 -12.58 0.92 6.32
CA VAL A 31 -11.61 1.12 5.25
C VAL A 31 -11.09 -0.24 4.80
N ASP A 32 -11.40 -0.61 3.57
CA ASP A 32 -10.95 -1.85 2.95
C ASP A 32 -9.75 -1.64 2.02
N GLN A 33 -9.40 -0.39 1.71
CA GLN A 33 -8.24 -0.08 0.88
C GLN A 33 -7.47 1.13 1.39
N VAL A 34 -6.14 1.05 1.26
CA VAL A 34 -5.23 2.13 1.61
C VAL A 34 -4.19 2.35 0.53
N VAL A 35 -3.67 3.57 0.47
CA VAL A 35 -2.43 3.84 -0.26
C VAL A 35 -1.34 4.16 0.75
N VAL A 36 -0.20 3.49 0.59
CA VAL A 36 0.98 3.66 1.42
C VAL A 36 2.15 4.17 0.57
N TRP A 37 2.90 5.14 1.09
CA TRP A 37 4.12 5.63 0.48
C TRP A 37 5.14 6.07 1.52
N VAL A 38 6.43 6.13 1.14
CA VAL A 38 7.49 6.70 1.99
C VAL A 38 7.75 8.16 1.61
N SER A 39 7.35 9.07 2.50
CA SER A 39 7.76 10.47 2.44
C SER A 39 9.23 10.59 2.83
N LYS A 40 10.03 11.18 1.94
CA LYS A 40 11.46 11.45 2.18
C LYS A 40 11.65 12.42 3.33
N ALA A 41 12.78 12.31 4.01
CA ALA A 41 13.19 13.27 5.03
C ALA A 41 13.31 14.68 4.42
N GLN A 42 12.88 15.68 5.17
CA GLN A 42 13.04 17.10 4.86
C GLN A 42 13.90 17.74 5.96
N PRO A 43 14.50 18.91 5.73
CA PRO A 43 15.13 19.66 6.81
C PRO A 43 14.11 19.81 7.95
N HIS A 44 14.40 19.21 9.11
CA HIS A 44 13.55 19.15 10.31
C HIS A 44 12.43 18.10 10.36
N LEU A 45 12.22 17.28 9.33
CA LEU A 45 11.24 16.19 9.36
C LEU A 45 11.90 14.85 8.98
N PRO A 46 11.80 13.80 9.81
CA PRO A 46 12.31 12.49 9.45
C PRO A 46 11.51 11.91 8.29
N ALA A 47 12.12 10.96 7.57
CA ALA A 47 11.38 10.14 6.62
C ALA A 47 10.27 9.38 7.36
N ARG A 48 9.11 9.21 6.71
CA ARG A 48 7.98 8.47 7.28
C ARG A 48 7.21 7.70 6.22
N ALA A 49 6.71 6.52 6.57
CA ALA A 49 5.71 5.81 5.80
C ALA A 49 4.33 6.34 6.19
N VAL A 50 3.51 6.67 5.21
CA VAL A 50 2.20 7.28 5.39
C VAL A 50 1.16 6.37 4.76
N ALA A 51 0.13 6.00 5.52
CA ALA A 51 -1.02 5.23 5.03
C ALA A 51 -2.28 6.10 5.07
N VAL A 52 -2.99 6.19 3.95
CA VAL A 52 -4.27 6.92 3.84
C VAL A 52 -5.38 5.98 3.35
N PRO A 53 -6.64 6.21 3.74
CA PRO A 53 -7.76 5.47 3.20
C PRO A 53 -8.01 5.87 1.75
N VAL A 54 -8.41 4.90 0.93
CA VAL A 54 -8.89 5.15 -0.43
C VAL A 54 -10.24 4.46 -0.58
N GLY A 55 -11.24 5.21 -1.03
CA GLY A 55 -12.59 4.72 -1.33
C GLY A 55 -13.14 5.43 -2.57
N GLU A 56 -14.41 5.16 -2.91
CA GLU A 56 -15.06 5.70 -4.13
C GLU A 56 -15.04 7.24 -4.22
N GLN A 57 -14.94 7.93 -3.08
CA GLN A 57 -14.74 9.37 -3.02
C GLN A 57 -13.36 9.66 -2.44
N GLN A 58 -12.42 10.00 -3.30
CA GLN A 58 -11.09 10.46 -2.88
C GLN A 58 -11.30 11.77 -2.09
N PRO A 59 -10.96 11.82 -0.79
CA PRO A 59 -11.14 13.04 -0.02
C PRO A 59 -10.24 14.13 -0.59
N SER A 60 -10.76 15.36 -0.65
CA SER A 60 -10.00 16.55 -1.11
C SER A 60 -8.73 16.81 -0.29
N SER A 61 -8.60 16.18 0.87
CA SER A 61 -7.39 16.15 1.68
C SER A 61 -6.97 14.72 1.99
N LEU A 62 -5.73 14.38 1.68
CA LEU A 62 -5.09 13.12 2.09
C LEU A 62 -4.80 13.17 3.59
N LYS A 63 -5.75 12.74 4.42
CA LYS A 63 -5.54 12.61 5.87
C LYS A 63 -4.97 11.23 6.19
N PRO A 64 -3.75 11.13 6.76
CA PRO A 64 -3.18 9.86 7.20
C PRO A 64 -4.03 9.19 8.27
N ILE A 65 -4.19 7.87 8.16
CA ILE A 65 -4.63 7.01 9.27
C ILE A 65 -3.42 6.66 10.14
N VAL A 66 -2.29 6.36 9.49
CA VAL A 66 -1.02 6.02 10.14
C VAL A 66 0.11 6.82 9.52
N GLU A 67 0.98 7.32 10.39
CA GLU A 67 2.30 7.83 10.03
C GLU A 67 3.35 7.11 10.88
N TYR A 68 4.34 6.52 10.22
CA TYR A 68 5.37 5.71 10.85
C TYR A 68 6.75 6.22 10.49
N ALA A 69 7.51 6.63 11.49
CA ALA A 69 8.94 6.91 11.36
C ALA A 69 9.73 5.81 12.08
N HIS A 70 10.82 5.34 11.48
CA HIS A 70 11.69 4.34 12.09
C HIS A 70 13.17 4.74 11.98
N PRO A 71 13.99 4.51 13.02
CA PRO A 71 15.41 4.86 12.99
C PRO A 71 16.20 4.17 11.87
N ALA A 72 15.85 2.92 11.53
CA ALA A 72 16.49 2.19 10.43
C ALA A 72 15.88 2.50 9.04
N GLY A 73 14.89 3.39 8.97
CA GLY A 73 14.16 3.74 7.76
C GLY A 73 12.71 3.22 7.79
N PRO A 74 11.72 4.06 7.48
CA PRO A 74 10.33 3.64 7.37
C PRO A 74 10.09 2.78 6.11
N ASN A 75 9.09 1.92 6.17
CA ASN A 75 8.69 1.07 5.05
C ASN A 75 7.19 0.76 5.11
N HIS A 76 6.66 0.16 4.05
CA HIS A 76 5.24 -0.13 3.92
C HIS A 76 4.78 -1.18 4.95
N SER A 77 5.56 -2.24 5.15
CA SER A 77 5.25 -3.31 6.11
C SER A 77 5.08 -2.76 7.53
N GLY A 78 5.94 -1.85 7.98
CA GLY A 78 5.84 -1.23 9.29
C GLY A 78 4.59 -0.35 9.44
N ALA A 79 4.22 0.41 8.40
CA ALA A 79 2.99 1.20 8.41
C ALA A 79 1.74 0.31 8.45
N LEU A 80 1.70 -0.77 7.66
CA LEU A 80 0.60 -1.72 7.62
C LEU A 80 0.50 -2.55 8.91
N TRP A 81 1.63 -2.92 9.50
CA TRP A 81 1.66 -3.58 10.80
C TRP A 81 1.12 -2.66 11.91
N LEU A 82 1.46 -1.37 11.91
CA LEU A 82 0.92 -0.39 12.86
C LEU A 82 -0.55 -0.06 12.62
N LEU A 83 -1.03 -0.17 11.38
CA LEU A 83 -2.43 0.07 11.03
C LEU A 83 -3.37 -0.99 11.64
N GLY A 84 -2.97 -2.26 11.65
CA GLY A 84 -3.82 -3.34 12.15
C GLY A 84 -3.15 -4.71 12.20
N GLY A 85 -1.82 -4.78 12.18
CA GLY A 85 -1.08 -6.04 12.16
C GLY A 85 -1.14 -6.76 10.81
N TYR A 86 -1.17 -6.02 9.71
CA TYR A 86 -1.27 -6.58 8.36
C TYR A 86 0.08 -7.05 7.83
N ASP A 87 0.09 -8.26 7.27
CA ASP A 87 1.19 -8.78 6.46
C ASP A 87 0.96 -8.51 4.97
N ILE A 88 1.99 -8.12 4.24
CA ILE A 88 1.89 -7.86 2.80
C ILE A 88 1.82 -9.18 2.03
N VAL A 89 0.88 -9.28 1.10
CA VAL A 89 0.73 -10.42 0.19
C VAL A 89 0.87 -9.93 -1.26
N GLU A 90 1.68 -10.62 -2.04
CA GLU A 90 1.76 -10.39 -3.49
C GLU A 90 0.54 -11.04 -4.18
N PRO A 91 -0.02 -10.42 -5.23
CA PRO A 91 -1.11 -11.06 -5.97
C PRO A 91 -0.64 -12.39 -6.55
N GLU A 92 -1.46 -13.44 -6.40
CA GLU A 92 -1.21 -14.71 -7.08
C GLU A 92 -1.21 -14.45 -8.60
N LEU A 93 -0.08 -14.67 -9.24
CA LEU A 93 0.01 -14.60 -10.71
C LEU A 93 -0.87 -15.72 -11.26
N GLU A 94 -1.94 -15.35 -11.98
CA GLU A 94 -2.73 -16.34 -12.73
C GLU A 94 -1.79 -17.09 -13.69
N PRO A 95 -1.83 -18.45 -13.73
CA PRO A 95 -0.97 -19.21 -14.63
C PRO A 95 -1.25 -18.80 -16.07
N GLU A 96 -0.20 -18.47 -16.84
CA GLU A 96 -0.31 -18.12 -18.25
C GLU A 96 -1.07 -19.24 -18.99
N PRO A 97 -2.05 -18.92 -19.87
CA PRO A 97 -2.74 -19.94 -20.62
C PRO A 97 -1.72 -20.69 -21.48
N GLU A 98 -1.61 -22.01 -21.26
CA GLU A 98 -0.81 -22.90 -22.09
C GLU A 98 -1.20 -22.64 -23.54
N SER A 99 -0.24 -22.15 -24.34
CA SER A 99 -0.45 -21.90 -25.76
C SER A 99 -0.71 -23.25 -26.41
N GLU A 100 -1.98 -23.58 -26.64
CA GLU A 100 -2.38 -24.78 -27.37
C GLU A 100 -1.65 -24.76 -28.72
N GLY A 101 -0.69 -25.67 -28.85
CA GLY A 101 0.14 -25.83 -30.03
C GLY A 101 -0.75 -26.06 -31.24
N ARG A 102 -0.82 -25.05 -32.11
CA ARG A 102 -1.39 -25.17 -33.44
C ARG A 102 -0.42 -26.00 -34.29
N THR A 103 -0.45 -27.32 -34.14
CA THR A 103 0.11 -28.22 -35.15
C THR A 103 -0.74 -28.12 -36.41
N ALA A 104 -0.06 -27.74 -37.48
CA ALA A 104 -0.55 -27.57 -38.84
C ALA A 104 -1.08 -28.87 -39.46
#